data_AF-A0A1X2KXM4-F1
#
_entry.id   AF-A0A1X2KXM4-F1
#
_cell.length_a   1.000
_cell.length_b   1.000
_cell.length_c   1.000
_cell.angle_alpha   90.00
_cell.angle_beta   90.00
_cell.angle_gamma   90.00
#
_symmetry.space_group_name_H-M   'P 1'
#
loop_
_entity.id
_entity.type
_entity.pdbx_description
1 polymer ?
#
loop_
_entity_poly.entity_id
_entity_poly.type
_entity_poly.pdbx_seq_one_letter_code
_entity_poly.pdbx_strand_id
1 'polypeptide(L)'
;MVSLLTHAVLGLAVISWIVTANSKVFARPANGPLFSPMEVVYYVVGIASVALGWYFNVTFVQQYAHGSTNPLWGEHGSWVEYIKLMFTNPAASSASQDYTIANVVLLPLFTIVDGYRRGLRHPWLYFVSSLFTSFAFAFAFYFATMERQRRHERDRATVDA
;
A
#
# COMPACT_ATOMS: atom_id res chain seq x y z
N MET A 1 -5.33 11.11 17.45
CA MET A 1 -4.14 10.24 17.65
C MET A 1 -4.48 8.76 17.67
N VAL A 2 -5.49 8.29 18.42
CA VAL A 2 -5.90 6.88 18.45
C VAL A 2 -6.16 6.29 17.05
N SER A 3 -6.93 7.00 16.21
CA SER A 3 -7.21 6.56 14.83
C SER A 3 -5.93 6.30 14.02
N LEU A 4 -4.92 7.18 14.11
CA LEU A 4 -3.65 6.99 13.42
C LEU A 4 -2.94 5.73 13.93
N LEU A 5 -2.82 5.54 15.24
CA LEU A 5 -2.23 4.34 15.81
C LEU A 5 -2.95 3.06 15.36
N THR A 6 -4.29 3.09 15.31
CA THR A 6 -5.08 1.98 14.76
C THR A 6 -4.71 1.69 13.30
N HIS A 7 -4.58 2.71 12.45
CA HIS A 7 -4.16 2.53 11.05
C HIS A 7 -2.73 1.95 10.95
N ALA A 8 -1.79 2.42 11.78
CA ALA A 8 -0.43 1.87 11.81
C ALA A 8 -0.43 0.37 12.16
N VAL A 9 -1.17 -0.02 13.20
CA VAL A 9 -1.28 -1.42 13.63
C VAL A 9 -1.92 -2.28 12.53
N LEU A 10 -3.01 -1.81 11.93
CA LEU A 10 -3.68 -2.53 10.84
C LEU A 10 -2.79 -2.64 9.59
N GLY A 11 -2.05 -1.58 9.25
CA GLY A 11 -1.08 -1.60 8.16
C GLY A 11 0.02 -2.63 8.37
N LEU A 12 0.63 -2.66 9.56
CA LEU A 12 1.64 -3.65 9.92
C LEU A 12 1.07 -5.08 9.93
N ALA A 13 -0.16 -5.26 10.41
CA ALA A 13 -0.83 -6.55 10.42
C ALA A 13 -1.08 -7.06 8.99
N VAL A 14 -1.56 -6.22 8.08
CA VAL A 14 -1.78 -6.57 6.67
C VAL A 14 -0.47 -6.90 5.96
N ILE A 15 0.58 -6.09 6.16
CA ILE A 15 1.92 -6.37 5.59
C ILE A 15 2.43 -7.72 6.10
N SER A 16 2.32 -7.96 7.40
CA SER A 16 2.75 -9.22 8.02
C SER A 16 1.96 -10.41 7.47
N TRP A 17 0.66 -10.26 7.25
CA TRP A 17 -0.15 -11.31 6.62
C TRP A 17 0.31 -11.59 5.18
N ILE A 18 0.55 -10.55 4.38
CA ILE A 18 1.06 -10.71 3.02
C ILE A 18 2.38 -11.51 3.02
N VAL A 19 3.33 -11.08 3.86
CA VAL A 19 4.67 -11.69 3.93
C VAL A 19 4.61 -13.14 4.41
N THR A 20 3.84 -13.42 5.47
CA THR A 20 3.73 -14.77 6.05
C THR A 20 2.98 -15.73 5.11
N ALA A 21 1.89 -15.28 4.49
CA ALA A 21 1.13 -16.10 3.53
C ALA A 21 1.97 -16.45 2.29
N ASN A 22 2.86 -15.55 1.88
CA ASN A 22 3.72 -15.68 0.70
C ASN A 22 5.20 -15.90 1.07
N SER A 23 5.48 -16.59 2.17
CA SER A 23 6.84 -16.77 2.70
C SER A 23 7.84 -17.32 1.68
N LYS A 24 7.41 -18.17 0.74
CA LYS A 24 8.24 -18.68 -0.36
C LYS A 24 8.68 -17.59 -1.35
N VAL A 25 7.86 -16.57 -1.56
CA VAL A 25 8.19 -15.41 -2.40
C VAL A 25 9.15 -14.49 -1.68
N PHE A 26 8.96 -14.30 -0.37
CA PHE A 26 9.83 -13.45 0.45
C PHE A 26 11.11 -14.15 0.94
N ALA A 27 11.27 -15.44 0.65
CA ALA A 27 12.49 -16.18 0.93
C ALA A 27 13.70 -15.57 0.17
N ARG A 28 14.91 -15.91 0.60
CA ARG A 28 16.13 -15.49 -0.09
C ARG A 28 16.18 -16.17 -1.48
N PRO A 29 16.44 -15.43 -2.57
CA PRO A 29 16.71 -16.01 -3.89
C PRO A 29 17.90 -16.97 -3.83
N ALA A 30 17.88 -18.02 -4.65
CA ALA A 30 18.94 -19.03 -4.64
C ALA A 30 20.27 -18.44 -5.13
N ASN A 31 20.19 -17.55 -6.12
CA ASN A 31 21.35 -16.93 -6.74
C ASN A 31 21.32 -15.39 -6.63
N GLY A 32 22.52 -14.81 -6.52
CA GLY A 32 22.73 -13.36 -6.54
C GLY A 32 22.41 -12.65 -5.20
N PRO A 33 22.24 -11.32 -5.24
CA PRO A 33 22.05 -10.50 -4.04
C PRO A 33 20.68 -10.70 -3.38
N LEU A 34 20.56 -10.37 -2.08
CA LEU A 34 19.31 -10.52 -1.34
C LEU A 34 18.15 -9.69 -1.93
N PHE A 35 18.46 -8.52 -2.48
CA PHE A 35 17.52 -7.62 -3.16
C PHE A 35 18.10 -7.22 -4.52
N SER A 36 17.25 -7.14 -5.54
CA SER A 36 17.63 -6.52 -6.81
C SER A 36 17.62 -5.00 -6.68
N PRO A 37 18.32 -4.26 -7.57
CA PRO A 37 18.24 -2.80 -7.59
C PRO A 37 16.79 -2.27 -7.68
N MET A 38 15.93 -2.95 -8.45
CA MET A 38 14.52 -2.58 -8.57
C MET A 38 13.72 -2.84 -7.30
N GLU A 39 13.96 -3.96 -6.60
CA GLU A 39 13.35 -4.20 -5.27
C GLU A 39 13.68 -3.05 -4.31
N VAL A 40 14.95 -2.63 -4.28
CA VAL A 40 15.39 -1.51 -3.42
C VAL A 40 14.66 -0.21 -3.80
N VAL A 41 14.58 0.12 -5.10
CA VAL A 41 13.86 1.31 -5.56
C VAL A 41 12.41 1.29 -5.10
N TYR A 42 11.70 0.16 -5.30
CA TYR A 42 10.32 0.04 -4.88
C TYR A 42 10.15 0.18 -3.36
N TYR A 43 10.98 -0.48 -2.55
CA TYR A 43 10.89 -0.33 -1.11
C TYR A 43 11.18 1.10 -0.64
N VAL A 44 12.20 1.76 -1.21
CA VAL A 44 12.53 3.16 -0.86
C VAL A 44 11.38 4.10 -1.21
N VAL A 45 10.84 4.01 -2.43
CA VAL A 45 9.69 4.83 -2.86
C VAL A 45 8.47 4.54 -1.99
N GLY A 46 8.18 3.28 -1.70
CA GLY A 46 7.09 2.86 -0.84
C GLY A 46 7.22 3.46 0.56
N ILE A 47 8.36 3.29 1.23
CA ILE A 47 8.62 3.81 2.59
C ILE A 47 8.52 5.34 2.61
N ALA A 48 9.12 6.02 1.62
CA ALA A 48 9.03 7.48 1.52
C ALA A 48 7.57 7.94 1.37
N SER A 49 6.75 7.23 0.59
CA SER A 49 5.33 7.55 0.44
C SER A 49 4.54 7.42 1.74
N VAL A 50 4.84 6.41 2.57
CA VAL A 50 4.20 6.24 3.89
C VAL A 50 4.62 7.36 4.81
N ALA A 51 5.92 7.72 4.86
CA ALA A 51 6.42 8.80 5.70
C ALA A 51 5.78 10.15 5.36
N LEU A 52 5.70 10.49 4.07
CA LEU A 52 5.05 11.72 3.60
C LEU A 52 3.54 11.70 3.88
N GLY A 53 2.85 10.61 3.56
CA GLY A 53 1.43 10.46 3.85
C GLY A 53 1.13 10.61 5.34
N TRP A 54 1.98 10.05 6.19
CA TRP A 54 1.85 10.14 7.64
C TRP A 54 1.99 11.58 8.14
N TYR A 55 2.98 12.32 7.63
CA TYR A 55 3.16 13.72 7.96
C TYR A 55 1.89 14.54 7.67
N PHE A 56 1.29 14.36 6.49
CA PHE A 56 0.06 15.05 6.12
C PHE A 56 -1.15 14.59 6.96
N ASN A 57 -1.28 13.30 7.25
CA ASN A 57 -2.35 12.76 8.10
C ASN A 57 -2.27 13.29 9.54
N VAL A 58 -1.07 13.37 10.11
CA VAL A 58 -0.85 13.97 11.44
C VAL A 58 -1.22 15.45 11.43
N THR A 59 -0.77 16.18 10.41
CA THR A 59 -1.08 17.61 10.25
C THR A 59 -2.58 17.84 10.14
N PHE A 60 -3.30 17.03 9.35
CA PHE A 60 -4.76 17.06 9.25
C PHE A 60 -5.42 16.83 10.60
N VAL A 61 -5.05 15.77 11.33
CA VAL A 61 -5.66 15.51 12.65
C VAL A 61 -5.37 16.64 13.64
N GLN A 62 -4.16 17.23 13.62
CA GLN A 62 -3.82 18.36 14.50
C GLN A 62 -4.61 19.63 14.19
N GLN A 63 -4.87 19.91 12.91
CA GLN A 63 -5.55 21.11 12.46
C GLN A 63 -7.07 21.01 12.50
N TYR A 64 -7.64 19.80 12.34
CA TYR A 64 -9.08 19.63 12.17
C TYR A 64 -9.75 18.96 13.36
N ALA A 65 -9.08 18.16 14.19
CA ALA A 65 -9.73 17.36 15.26
C ALA A 65 -10.08 18.14 16.54
N HIS A 66 -10.58 19.38 16.42
CA HIS A 66 -10.97 20.21 17.56
C HIS A 66 -12.32 19.76 18.13
N GLY A 67 -12.29 19.03 19.25
CA GLY A 67 -13.50 18.72 20.04
C GLY A 67 -14.35 17.55 19.54
N SER A 68 -14.03 16.93 18.41
CA SER A 68 -14.70 15.69 17.95
C SER A 68 -14.09 14.44 18.59
N THR A 69 -14.97 13.51 18.94
CA THR A 69 -14.62 12.17 19.43
C THR A 69 -14.79 11.09 18.35
N ASN A 70 -15.37 11.42 17.18
CA ASN A 70 -15.68 10.43 16.16
C ASN A 70 -14.71 10.51 14.97
N PRO A 71 -13.87 9.49 14.75
CA PRO A 71 -12.89 9.50 13.67
C PRO A 71 -13.50 9.20 12.29
N LEU A 72 -14.74 8.73 12.21
CA LEU A 72 -15.35 8.25 10.96
C LEU A 72 -16.25 9.31 10.31
N TRP A 73 -17.08 10.01 11.09
CA TRP A 73 -18.08 10.95 10.57
C TRP A 73 -18.19 12.23 11.42
N GLY A 74 -18.84 13.25 10.83
CA GLY A 74 -19.01 14.57 11.42
C GLY A 74 -17.97 15.56 10.95
N GLU A 75 -18.08 16.80 11.42
CA GLU A 75 -17.05 17.82 11.25
C GLU A 75 -16.02 17.67 12.39
N HIS A 76 -14.81 18.18 12.17
CA HIS A 76 -13.67 18.15 13.07
C HIS A 76 -12.78 16.89 13.02
N GLY A 77 -12.04 16.71 11.92
CA GLY A 77 -10.96 15.74 11.77
C GLY A 77 -11.42 14.31 11.47
N SER A 78 -12.65 14.14 10.98
CA SER A 78 -13.21 12.85 10.60
C SER A 78 -12.75 12.41 9.20
N TRP A 79 -12.89 11.11 8.90
CA TRP A 79 -12.67 10.59 7.55
C TRP A 79 -13.58 11.23 6.50
N VAL A 80 -14.86 11.47 6.84
CA VAL A 80 -15.80 12.16 5.93
C VAL A 80 -15.32 13.58 5.60
N GLU A 81 -14.80 14.32 6.58
CA GLU A 81 -14.25 15.66 6.34
C GLU A 81 -12.98 15.60 5.48
N TYR A 82 -12.09 14.64 5.74
CA TYR A 82 -10.91 14.40 4.91
C TYR A 82 -11.29 14.19 3.43
N ILE A 83 -12.29 13.36 3.17
CA ILE A 83 -12.80 13.13 1.81
C ILE A 83 -13.44 14.40 1.23
N LYS A 84 -14.22 15.16 1.99
CA LYS A 84 -14.77 16.44 1.49
C LYS A 84 -13.67 17.40 1.05
N LEU A 85 -12.59 17.51 1.82
CA LEU A 85 -11.44 18.38 1.50
C LEU A 85 -10.72 17.94 0.23
N MET A 86 -10.65 16.63 -0.05
CA MET A 86 -10.11 16.10 -1.31
C MET A 86 -10.87 16.60 -2.55
N PHE A 87 -12.12 17.03 -2.41
CA PHE A 87 -12.98 17.52 -3.50
C PHE A 87 -13.37 19.01 -3.35
N THR A 88 -12.59 19.79 -2.59
CA THR A 88 -12.96 21.17 -2.22
C THR A 88 -12.95 22.17 -3.40
N ASN A 89 -12.26 21.86 -4.50
CA ASN A 89 -12.18 22.72 -5.69
C ASN A 89 -11.83 21.87 -6.92
N PRO A 90 -11.98 22.40 -8.16
CA PRO A 90 -11.75 21.61 -9.38
C PRO A 90 -10.36 20.99 -9.51
N ALA A 91 -9.30 21.65 -9.04
CA ALA A 91 -7.94 21.11 -9.11
C ALA A 91 -7.75 19.93 -8.13
N ALA A 92 -8.25 20.08 -6.89
CA ALA A 92 -8.26 19.00 -5.91
C ALA A 92 -9.12 17.82 -6.40
N SER A 93 -10.31 18.11 -6.92
CA SER A 93 -11.22 17.10 -7.46
C SER A 93 -10.62 16.31 -8.63
N SER A 94 -9.87 16.98 -9.52
CA SER A 94 -9.15 16.33 -10.62
C SER A 94 -8.16 15.29 -10.11
N ALA A 95 -7.27 15.68 -9.19
CA ALA A 95 -6.28 14.76 -8.61
C ALA A 95 -6.95 13.63 -7.79
N SER A 96 -8.00 13.95 -7.03
CA SER A 96 -8.71 13.00 -6.18
C SER A 96 -9.51 11.97 -6.97
N GLN A 97 -10.06 12.36 -8.12
CA GLN A 97 -10.74 11.43 -9.03
C GLN A 97 -9.75 10.41 -9.61
N ASP A 98 -8.56 10.85 -10.05
CA ASP A 98 -7.52 9.93 -10.54
C ASP A 98 -7.05 8.98 -9.44
N TYR A 99 -6.76 9.53 -8.25
CA TYR A 99 -6.41 8.73 -7.08
C TYR A 99 -7.48 7.68 -6.75
N THR A 100 -8.76 8.07 -6.79
CA THR A 100 -9.88 7.19 -6.44
C THR A 100 -10.02 6.05 -7.46
N ILE A 101 -9.99 6.36 -8.75
CA ILE A 101 -10.07 5.34 -9.80
C ILE A 101 -8.86 4.41 -9.72
N ALA A 102 -7.66 4.96 -9.58
CA ALA A 102 -6.45 4.16 -9.52
C ALA A 102 -6.42 3.25 -8.28
N ASN A 103 -6.81 3.75 -7.11
CA ASN A 103 -6.74 2.99 -5.85
C ASN A 103 -7.90 2.02 -5.65
N VAL A 104 -9.15 2.43 -5.95
CA VAL A 104 -10.35 1.65 -5.62
C VAL A 104 -10.79 0.75 -6.78
N VAL A 105 -10.40 1.07 -8.02
CA VAL A 105 -10.77 0.28 -9.20
C VAL A 105 -9.55 -0.43 -9.78
N LEU A 106 -8.52 0.29 -10.22
CA LEU A 106 -7.42 -0.31 -10.95
C LEU A 106 -6.50 -1.18 -10.08
N LEU A 107 -6.10 -0.70 -8.90
CA LEU A 107 -5.23 -1.43 -7.99
C LEU A 107 -5.80 -2.81 -7.59
N PRO A 108 -7.04 -2.95 -7.11
CA PRO A 108 -7.58 -4.28 -6.78
C PRO A 108 -7.70 -5.15 -8.04
N LEU A 109 -8.20 -4.63 -9.17
CA LEU A 109 -8.29 -5.42 -10.40
C LEU A 109 -6.92 -5.95 -10.84
N PHE A 110 -5.92 -5.06 -10.88
CA PHE A 110 -4.56 -5.41 -11.28
C PHE A 110 -3.92 -6.41 -10.32
N THR A 111 -3.85 -6.09 -9.03
CA THR A 111 -3.16 -6.91 -8.03
C THR A 111 -3.82 -8.28 -7.88
N ILE A 112 -5.16 -8.36 -7.88
CA ILE A 112 -5.90 -9.62 -7.75
C ILE A 112 -5.68 -10.50 -8.98
N VAL A 113 -5.91 -9.97 -10.19
CA VAL A 113 -5.82 -10.76 -11.42
C VAL A 113 -4.38 -11.20 -11.69
N ASP A 114 -3.42 -10.27 -11.65
CA ASP A 114 -2.00 -10.59 -11.88
C ASP A 114 -1.44 -11.46 -10.74
N GLY A 115 -1.83 -11.20 -9.50
CA GLY A 115 -1.31 -11.93 -8.33
C GLY A 115 -1.72 -13.39 -8.34
N TYR A 116 -2.98 -13.69 -8.69
CA TYR A 116 -3.42 -15.08 -8.86
C TYR A 116 -2.74 -15.75 -10.06
N ARG A 117 -2.52 -15.04 -11.17
CA ARG A 117 -1.77 -15.57 -12.33
C ARG A 117 -0.33 -15.95 -11.98
N ARG A 118 0.28 -15.26 -11.01
CA ARG A 118 1.64 -15.55 -10.49
C ARG A 118 1.66 -16.57 -9.34
N GLY A 119 0.50 -17.09 -8.93
CA GLY A 119 0.41 -18.03 -7.81
C GLY A 119 0.62 -17.39 -6.43
N LEU A 120 0.42 -16.07 -6.30
CA LEU A 120 0.43 -15.40 -4.98
C LEU A 120 -0.81 -15.79 -4.17
N ARG A 121 -0.64 -15.88 -2.85
CA ARG A 121 -1.71 -16.11 -1.88
C ARG A 121 -2.28 -14.79 -1.41
N HIS A 122 -3.61 -14.69 -1.42
CA HIS A 122 -4.39 -13.51 -0.99
C HIS A 122 -3.94 -12.17 -1.61
N PRO A 123 -3.83 -12.07 -2.96
CA PRO A 123 -3.35 -10.84 -3.61
C PRO A 123 -4.26 -9.61 -3.39
N TRP A 124 -5.53 -9.80 -3.02
CA TRP A 124 -6.41 -8.71 -2.61
C TRP A 124 -5.91 -7.93 -1.38
N LEU A 125 -5.01 -8.52 -0.58
CA LEU A 125 -4.40 -7.84 0.56
C LEU A 125 -3.54 -6.64 0.15
N TYR A 126 -3.03 -6.58 -1.09
CA TYR A 126 -2.31 -5.40 -1.57
C TYR A 126 -3.25 -4.19 -1.69
N PHE A 127 -4.47 -4.39 -2.18
CA PHE A 127 -5.51 -3.35 -2.11
C PHE A 127 -5.84 -3.00 -0.66
N VAL A 128 -6.05 -3.98 0.22
CA VAL A 128 -6.34 -3.69 1.63
C VAL A 128 -5.20 -2.93 2.32
N SER A 129 -3.95 -3.19 1.93
CA SER A 129 -2.79 -2.46 2.45
C SER A 129 -2.84 -0.97 2.10
N SER A 130 -3.41 -0.60 0.95
CA SER A 130 -3.51 0.79 0.52
C SER A 130 -4.43 1.62 1.41
N LEU A 131 -5.38 0.98 2.10
CA LEU A 131 -6.31 1.62 3.03
C LEU A 131 -5.63 2.06 4.33
N PHE A 132 -4.53 1.39 4.72
CA PHE A 132 -3.87 1.61 6.02
C PHE A 132 -2.48 2.24 5.91
N THR A 133 -1.85 2.16 4.73
CA THR A 133 -0.50 2.67 4.49
C THR A 133 -0.56 3.89 3.58
N SER A 134 -0.43 3.67 2.28
CA SER A 134 -0.71 4.63 1.22
C SER A 134 -1.00 3.88 -0.08
N PHE A 135 -1.68 4.53 -1.00
CA PHE A 135 -1.86 4.05 -2.37
C PHE A 135 -0.54 3.70 -3.07
N ALA A 136 0.45 4.58 -2.96
CA ALA A 136 1.75 4.39 -3.59
C ALA A 136 2.53 3.24 -2.95
N PHE A 137 2.44 3.07 -1.63
CA PHE A 137 3.07 1.96 -0.93
C PHE A 137 2.52 0.61 -1.41
N ALA A 138 1.19 0.49 -1.53
CA ALA A 138 0.57 -0.75 -1.99
C ALA A 138 1.07 -1.18 -3.38
N PHE A 139 1.17 -0.23 -4.32
CA PHE A 139 1.76 -0.48 -5.64
C PHE A 139 3.23 -0.86 -5.56
N ALA A 140 4.03 -0.08 -4.84
CA ALA A 140 5.45 -0.33 -4.71
C ALA A 140 5.72 -1.70 -4.05
N PHE A 141 4.95 -2.05 -3.03
CA PHE A 141 5.07 -3.34 -2.36
C PHE A 141 4.66 -4.50 -3.28
N TYR A 142 3.61 -4.32 -4.09
CA TYR A 142 3.23 -5.29 -5.10
C TYR A 142 4.32 -5.46 -6.17
N PHE A 143 4.89 -4.37 -6.68
CA PHE A 143 5.98 -4.42 -7.66
C PHE A 143 7.24 -5.10 -7.13
N ALA A 144 7.61 -4.82 -5.87
CA ALA A 144 8.70 -5.53 -5.21
C ALA A 144 8.43 -7.04 -5.12
N THR A 145 7.19 -7.42 -4.82
CA THR A 145 6.78 -8.83 -4.76
C THR A 145 6.81 -9.49 -6.13
N MET A 146 6.31 -8.82 -7.17
CA MET A 146 6.38 -9.31 -8.56
C MET A 146 7.82 -9.53 -9.01
N GLU A 147 8.70 -8.58 -8.73
CA GLU A 147 10.12 -8.68 -9.08
C GLU A 147 10.77 -9.85 -8.35
N ARG A 148 10.46 -10.04 -7.07
CA ARG A 148 10.98 -11.15 -6.29
C ARG A 148 10.47 -12.51 -6.78
N GLN A 149 9.19 -12.61 -7.10
CA GLN A 149 8.59 -13.81 -7.70
C GLN A 149 9.25 -14.15 -9.04
N ARG A 150 9.45 -13.15 -9.91
CA ARG A 150 10.14 -13.32 -11.20
C ARG A 150 11.56 -13.85 -11.01
N ARG A 151 12.28 -13.41 -9.98
CA ARG A 151 13.62 -13.91 -9.67
C ARG A 151 13.60 -15.38 -9.25
N HIS A 152 12.65 -15.79 -8.41
CA HIS A 152 12.50 -17.20 -8.06
C HIS A 152 12.14 -18.09 -9.27
N GLU A 153 11.31 -17.60 -10.18
CA GLU A 153 10.98 -18.32 -11.42
C GLU A 153 12.21 -18.48 -12.33
N ARG A 154 13.03 -17.43 -12.47
CA ARG A 154 14.29 -17.50 -13.23
C ARG A 154 15.28 -18.47 -12.61
N ASP A 155 15.45 -18.44 -11.29
CA ASP A 155 16.35 -19.36 -10.59
C ASP A 155 15.94 -20.82 -10.80
N ARG A 156 14.63 -21.13 -10.78
CA ARG A 156 14.12 -22.49 -11.09
C ARG A 156 14.41 -22.88 -12.54
N ALA A 157 14.12 -22.00 -13.49
CA ALA A 157 14.38 -22.26 -14.91
C ALA A 157 15.87 -22.50 -15.20
N THR A 158 16.80 -21.86 -14.48
CA THR A 158 18.24 -22.11 -14.61
C THR A 158 18.70 -23.43 -13.99
N VAL A 159 17.94 -24.00 -13.05
CA VAL A 159 18.26 -25.31 -12.44
C VAL A 159 17.77 -26.46 -13.34
N ASP A 160 16.67 -26.26 -14.07
CA ASP A 160 16.05 -27.26 -14.94
C ASP A 160 16.65 -27.30 -16.37
N ALA A 161 17.61 -26.43 -16.70
CA ALA A 161 18.28 -26.32 -18.01
C ALA A 161 19.66 -26.98 -18.02
#